data_AF-A0AAU3VBH8-F1
#
_entry.id   AF-A0AAU3VBH8-F1
#
_cell.length_a   1.000
_cell.length_b   1.000
_cell.length_c   1.000
_cell.angle_alpha   90.00
_cell.angle_beta   90.00
_cell.angle_gamma   90.00
#
_symmetry.space_group_name_H-M   'P 1'
#
loop_
_entity.id
_entity.type
_entity.pdbx_description
1 polymer ?
#
loop_
_entity_poly.entity_id
_entity_poly.type
_entity_poly.pdbx_seq_one_letter_code
_entity_poly.pdbx_strand_id
1 'polypeptide(L)'
;MVSARRAARMAPRVSNDEPPEWLWKFQASRWFRETREEGEDATVEAFIKARGRWRKARDAWLAERGLVVYGMAGLTWQEFKEIEQQEPHRVLRRPER
;
A
#
# COMPACT_ATOMS: atom_id res chain seq x y z
N MET A 1 24.02 -8.41 -31.40
CA MET A 1 23.91 -7.29 -30.44
C MET A 1 22.57 -6.60 -30.63
N VAL A 2 21.54 -7.04 -29.89
CA VAL A 2 20.19 -6.46 -29.98
C VAL A 2 20.11 -5.31 -29.00
N SER A 3 19.97 -4.09 -29.53
CA SER A 3 20.07 -2.84 -28.80
C SER A 3 19.15 -2.75 -27.58
N ALA A 4 19.67 -2.16 -26.50
CA ALA A 4 19.00 -1.78 -25.25
C ALA A 4 17.74 -0.90 -25.42
N ARG A 5 17.38 -0.49 -26.64
CA ARG A 5 16.24 0.37 -26.95
C ARG A 5 14.88 -0.32 -26.81
N ARG A 6 14.81 -1.66 -26.70
CA ARG A 6 13.53 -2.39 -26.59
C ARG A 6 13.06 -2.60 -25.15
N ALA A 7 13.91 -2.41 -24.14
CA ALA A 7 13.56 -2.62 -22.73
C ALA A 7 12.77 -1.45 -22.09
N ALA A 8 12.87 -0.24 -22.66
CA ALA A 8 12.20 0.95 -22.11
C ALA A 8 10.67 1.00 -22.33
N ARG A 9 10.07 0.00 -23.01
CA ARG A 9 8.62 -0.04 -23.28
C ARG A 9 7.80 -0.88 -22.28
N MET A 10 8.44 -1.47 -21.27
CA MET A 10 7.76 -2.23 -20.22
C MET A 10 8.03 -1.68 -18.80
N ALA A 11 8.44 -0.42 -18.66
CA ALA A 11 8.25 0.24 -17.37
C ALA A 11 6.73 0.34 -17.15
N PRO A 12 6.15 -0.30 -16.11
CA PRO A 12 4.76 -0.09 -15.79
C PRO A 12 4.59 1.42 -15.63
N ARG A 13 3.64 2.01 -16.37
CA ARG A 13 3.24 3.40 -16.16
C ARG A 13 2.81 3.46 -14.70
N VAL A 14 3.65 4.01 -13.84
CA VAL A 14 3.25 4.38 -12.49
C VAL A 14 2.11 5.37 -12.71
N SER A 15 0.88 4.90 -12.51
CA SER A 15 -0.29 5.74 -12.73
C SER A 15 -0.13 6.94 -11.83
N ASN A 16 -0.13 8.14 -12.40
CA ASN A 16 0.02 9.43 -11.70
C ASN A 16 -1.22 9.77 -10.82
N ASP A 17 -2.01 8.76 -10.47
CA ASP A 17 -3.17 8.91 -9.61
C ASP A 17 -2.69 9.23 -8.21
N GLU A 18 -3.18 10.34 -7.67
CA GLU A 18 -2.90 10.74 -6.30
C GLU A 18 -3.31 9.59 -5.34
N PRO A 19 -2.42 9.13 -4.44
CA PRO A 19 -2.75 8.05 -3.53
C PRO A 19 -3.95 8.40 -2.66
N PRO A 20 -4.98 7.54 -2.57
CA PRO A 20 -6.18 7.86 -1.82
C PRO A 20 -5.89 7.92 -0.32
N GLU A 21 -6.58 8.81 0.41
CA GLU A 21 -6.29 9.05 1.83
C GLU A 21 -6.38 7.78 2.71
N TRP A 22 -7.31 6.88 2.38
CA TRP A 22 -7.52 5.63 3.13
C TRP A 22 -6.30 4.70 3.09
N LEU A 23 -5.40 4.86 2.11
CA LEU A 23 -4.19 4.05 1.94
C LEU A 23 -3.24 4.17 3.13
N TRP A 24 -3.19 5.36 3.75
CA TRP A 24 -2.14 5.71 4.70
C TRP A 24 -2.38 5.22 6.11
N LYS A 25 -3.63 5.14 6.56
CA LYS A 25 -3.94 4.82 7.95
C LYS A 25 -5.28 4.16 8.13
N PHE A 26 -5.25 2.96 8.72
CA PHE A 26 -6.41 2.41 9.40
C PHE A 26 -6.57 3.06 10.78
N GLN A 27 -7.65 3.80 10.98
CA GLN A 27 -7.92 4.48 12.25
C GLN A 27 -8.84 3.63 13.12
N ALA A 28 -8.27 3.00 14.16
CA ALA A 28 -9.02 2.12 15.07
C ALA A 28 -10.21 2.83 15.71
N SER A 29 -10.02 4.04 16.25
CA SER A 29 -11.08 4.83 16.88
C SER A 29 -12.23 5.13 15.93
N ARG A 30 -11.91 5.48 14.68
CA ARG A 30 -12.90 5.72 13.62
C ARG A 30 -13.69 4.45 13.30
N TRP A 31 -13.00 3.33 13.11
CA TRP A 31 -13.63 2.05 12.84
C TRP A 31 -14.56 1.61 13.97
N PHE A 32 -14.12 1.69 15.24
CA PHE A 32 -14.96 1.35 16.40
C PHE A 32 -16.21 2.23 16.49
N ARG A 33 -16.09 3.52 16.16
CA ARG A 33 -17.23 4.45 16.15
C ARG A 33 -18.23 4.08 15.05
N GLU A 34 -17.76 3.95 13.81
CA GLU A 34 -18.60 3.62 12.64
C GLU A 34 -19.33 2.28 12.83
N THR A 35 -18.60 1.25 13.27
CA THR A 35 -19.17 -0.09 13.53
C THR A 35 -20.29 -0.04 14.58
N ARG A 36 -20.11 0.76 15.65
CA ARG A 36 -21.14 0.92 16.69
C ARG A 36 -22.35 1.72 16.21
N GLU A 37 -22.13 2.75 15.39
CA GLU A 37 -23.21 3.57 14.80
C GLU A 37 -24.07 2.74 13.83
N GLU A 38 -23.45 1.81 13.10
CA GLU A 38 -24.13 0.86 12.21
C GLU A 38 -24.85 -0.28 12.95
N GLY A 39 -24.74 -0.34 14.28
CA GLY A 39 -25.36 -1.38 15.11
C GLY A 39 -24.65 -2.74 15.00
N GLU A 40 -23.44 -2.77 14.45
CA GLU A 40 -22.63 -3.98 14.34
C GLU A 40 -21.81 -4.25 15.61
N ASP A 41 -21.50 -5.53 15.85
CA ASP A 41 -20.69 -5.96 16.98
C ASP A 41 -19.20 -5.64 16.75
N ALA A 42 -18.75 -4.54 17.37
CA ALA A 42 -17.37 -4.06 17.31
C ALA A 42 -16.41 -4.87 18.21
N THR A 43 -16.32 -6.18 17.99
CA THR A 43 -15.43 -7.08 18.74
C THR A 43 -13.96 -6.93 18.33
N VAL A 44 -13.05 -7.43 19.18
CA VAL A 44 -11.61 -7.50 18.85
C VAL A 44 -11.37 -8.36 17.60
N GLU A 45 -12.14 -9.44 17.41
CA GLU A 45 -12.03 -10.30 16.23
C GLU A 45 -12.45 -9.56 14.96
N ALA A 46 -13.58 -8.83 15.01
CA ALA A 46 -14.05 -7.98 13.92
C ALA A 46 -13.01 -6.90 13.56
N PHE A 47 -12.38 -6.29 14.58
CA PHE A 47 -11.29 -5.34 14.39
C PHE A 47 -10.10 -5.96 13.66
N ILE A 48 -9.64 -7.14 14.07
CA ILE A 48 -8.50 -7.84 13.43
C ILE A 48 -8.84 -8.14 11.97
N LYS A 49 -10.06 -8.63 11.70
CA LYS A 49 -10.55 -8.91 10.34
C LYS A 49 -10.59 -7.64 9.48
N ALA A 50 -11.14 -6.54 10.01
CA ALA A 50 -11.23 -5.26 9.31
C ALA A 50 -9.84 -4.70 9.00
N ARG A 51 -8.92 -4.71 9.97
CA ARG A 51 -7.52 -4.30 9.76
C ARG A 51 -6.82 -5.17 8.73
N GLY A 52 -7.09 -6.48 8.73
CA GLY A 52 -6.58 -7.41 7.73
C GLY A 52 -7.10 -7.09 6.32
N ARG A 53 -8.39 -6.82 6.17
CA ARG A 53 -8.99 -6.39 4.89
C ARG A 53 -8.37 -5.09 4.39
N TRP A 54 -8.21 -4.09 5.27
CA TRP A 54 -7.54 -2.84 4.92
C TRP A 54 -6.11 -3.07 4.42
N ARG A 55 -5.30 -3.90 5.11
CA ARG A 55 -3.93 -4.24 4.67
C ARG A 55 -3.94 -4.89 3.29
N LYS A 56 -4.82 -5.87 3.05
CA LYS A 56 -4.92 -6.55 1.75
C LYS A 56 -5.30 -5.57 0.63
N ALA A 57 -6.28 -4.69 0.86
CA ALA A 57 -6.69 -3.69 -0.12
C ALA A 57 -5.56 -2.68 -0.42
N ARG A 58 -4.85 -2.22 0.62
CA ARG A 58 -3.69 -1.33 0.49
C ARG A 58 -2.59 -1.98 -0.35
N ASP A 59 -2.21 -3.21 -0.01
CA ASP A 59 -1.12 -3.92 -0.67
C ASP A 59 -1.49 -4.28 -2.11
N ALA A 60 -2.75 -4.62 -2.40
CA ALA A 60 -3.25 -4.82 -3.77
C ALA A 60 -3.16 -3.53 -4.61
N TRP A 61 -3.62 -2.40 -4.06
CA TRP A 61 -3.57 -1.11 -4.75
C TRP A 61 -2.13 -0.70 -5.10
N LEU A 62 -1.18 -0.96 -4.18
CA LEU A 62 0.26 -0.72 -4.39
C LEU A 62 0.84 -1.65 -5.47
N ALA A 63 0.52 -2.94 -5.39
CA ALA A 63 1.01 -3.95 -6.33
C ALA A 63 0.55 -3.67 -7.77
N GLU A 64 -0.71 -3.28 -7.97
CA GLU A 64 -1.26 -2.87 -9.28
C GLU A 64 -0.46 -1.73 -9.93
N ARG A 65 0.19 -0.89 -9.13
CA ARG A 65 0.92 0.31 -9.57
C ARG A 65 2.43 0.12 -9.55
N GLY A 66 2.92 -1.07 -9.19
CA GLY A 66 4.35 -1.35 -9.03
C GLY A 66 4.99 -0.60 -7.86
N LEU A 67 4.18 -0.08 -6.94
CA LEU A 67 4.62 0.71 -5.79
C LEU A 67 4.84 -0.17 -4.57
N VAL A 68 5.68 0.30 -3.65
CA VAL A 68 5.94 -0.35 -2.36
C VAL A 68 5.93 0.66 -1.22
N VAL A 69 5.55 0.20 -0.04
CA VAL A 69 5.69 0.94 1.23
C VAL A 69 6.35 0.05 2.26
N TYR A 70 7.03 0.65 3.23
CA TYR A 70 7.57 -0.11 4.35
C TYR A 70 6.43 -0.80 5.13
N GLY A 71 6.61 -2.08 5.47
CA GLY A 71 5.59 -2.90 6.13
C GLY A 71 4.48 -3.40 5.21
N MET A 72 4.74 -3.49 3.91
CA MET A 72 3.94 -4.29 2.96
C MET A 72 4.10 -5.78 3.27
N ALA A 73 3.03 -6.56 3.10
CA ALA A 73 3.10 -8.01 3.32
C ALA A 73 4.10 -8.66 2.36
N GLY A 74 4.96 -9.54 2.89
CA GLY A 74 5.98 -10.24 2.09
C GLY A 74 7.19 -9.41 1.71
N LEU A 75 7.32 -8.17 2.23
CA LEU A 75 8.47 -7.31 2.01
C LEU A 75 9.29 -7.17 3.29
N THR A 76 10.50 -7.68 3.29
CA THR A 76 11.45 -7.52 4.39
C THR A 76 12.05 -6.12 4.41
N TRP A 77 12.66 -5.73 5.52
CA TRP A 77 13.40 -4.47 5.62
C TRP A 77 14.55 -4.38 4.61
N GLN A 78 15.29 -5.48 4.41
CA GLN A 78 16.43 -5.50 3.49
C GLN A 78 15.97 -5.29 2.04
N GLU A 79 14.93 -6.01 1.59
CA GLU A 79 14.35 -5.84 0.26
C GLU A 79 13.79 -4.43 0.07
N PHE A 80 13.12 -3.87 1.08
CA PHE A 80 12.65 -2.49 1.02
C PHE A 80 13.80 -1.49 0.83
N LYS A 81 14.91 -1.66 1.56
CA LYS A 81 16.09 -0.79 1.43
C LYS A 81 16.78 -0.94 0.08
N GLU A 82 16.81 -2.15 -0.47
CA GLU A 82 17.33 -2.40 -1.81
C GLU A 82 16.49 -1.69 -2.87
N ILE A 83 15.15 -1.82 -2.81
CA ILE A 83 14.23 -1.11 -3.70
C ILE A 83 14.38 0.40 -3.55
N GLU A 84 14.52 0.92 -2.32
CA GLU A 84 14.73 2.35 -2.11
C GLU A 84 16.00 2.87 -2.78
N GLN A 85 17.07 2.07 -2.83
CA GLN A 85 18.33 2.45 -3.46
C GLN A 85 18.32 2.28 -4.98
N GLN A 86 17.79 1.16 -5.48
CA GLN A 86 17.85 0.79 -6.90
C GLN A 86 16.68 1.37 -7.70
N GLU A 87 15.49 1.44 -7.09
CA GLU A 87 14.23 1.82 -7.73
C GLU A 87 13.42 2.81 -6.87
N PRO A 88 14.00 3.99 -6.52
CA PRO A 88 13.35 4.93 -5.59
C PRO A 88 11.96 5.41 -6.05
N HIS A 89 11.70 5.41 -7.36
CA HIS A 89 10.41 5.75 -7.95
C HIS A 89 9.28 4.76 -7.60
N ARG A 90 9.62 3.53 -7.16
CA ARG A 90 8.66 2.55 -6.66
C ARG A 90 8.29 2.79 -5.21
N VAL A 91 9.12 3.52 -4.45
CA VAL A 91 8.85 3.77 -3.03
C VAL A 91 7.81 4.88 -2.91
N LEU A 92 6.62 4.50 -2.46
CA LEU A 92 5.57 5.46 -2.18
C LEU A 92 5.78 6.06 -0.79
N ARG A 93 6.12 7.35 -0.74
CA ARG A 93 6.30 8.10 0.51
C ARG A 93 5.01 8.79 0.90
N ARG A 94 4.66 8.71 2.18
CA ARG A 94 3.53 9.45 2.74
C ARG A 94 3.85 10.95 2.69
N PRO A 95 2.95 11.81 2.18
CA PRO A 95 3.14 13.25 2.29
C PRO A 95 3.21 13.63 3.77
N GLU A 96 4.26 14.37 4.13
CA GLU A 96 4.38 15.02 5.42
C GLU A 96 3.28 16.10 5.47
N ARG A 97 2.26 15.89 6.32
CA ARG A 97 1.24 16.89 6.61
C ARG A 97 1.73 17.78 7.74
#